data_AF-A0A9W9DXM5-F1
#
_entry.id   AF-A0A9W9DXM5-F1
#
_cell.length_a   1.000
_cell.length_b   1.000
_cell.length_c   1.000
_cell.angle_alpha   90.00
_cell.angle_beta   90.00
_cell.angle_gamma   90.00
#
_symmetry.space_group_name_H-M   'P 1'
#
loop_
_entity.id
_entity.type
_entity.pdbx_description
1 polymer ?
#
loop_
_entity_poly.entity_id
_entity_poly.type
_entity_poly.pdbx_seq_one_letter_code
_entity_poly.pdbx_strand_id
1 'polypeptide(L)'
;MDIPDEEIYSPCPRPNPAKSRIRPEDLPKCSTEKMLPEEYRLNVRRWRLEPGYIKPRKLFYGFGVDIQDFIDYHQRHQIPRPPPMDNRASLWHYIMDDVMEDLSAHCRFELERILPLSPKYDCAISLYNSHHISVTELEDDEEEDVIQVIQERFGEVVARQRPHWFFFRMDSSH
;
A
#
# COMPACT_ATOMS: atom_id res chain seq x y z
N MET A 1 18.15 -1.93 -24.22
CA MET A 1 17.24 -2.58 -25.17
C MET A 1 15.89 -2.50 -24.50
N ASP A 2 14.96 -1.79 -25.10
CA ASP A 2 13.68 -1.50 -24.46
C ASP A 2 12.82 -2.76 -24.40
N ILE A 3 11.93 -2.81 -23.42
CA ILE A 3 10.97 -3.90 -23.30
C ILE A 3 10.01 -3.85 -24.49
N PRO A 4 9.82 -4.96 -25.22
CA PRO A 4 8.84 -5.02 -26.31
C PRO A 4 7.42 -4.74 -25.81
N ASP A 5 6.59 -4.11 -26.64
CA ASP A 5 5.20 -3.78 -26.31
C ASP A 5 4.39 -5.00 -25.87
N GLU A 6 4.64 -6.16 -26.47
CA GLU A 6 3.97 -7.42 -26.15
C GLU A 6 4.32 -7.93 -24.74
N GLU A 7 5.45 -7.48 -24.20
CA GLU A 7 5.95 -7.91 -22.90
C GLU A 7 5.50 -7.01 -21.74
N ILE A 8 4.87 -5.86 -22.02
CA ILE A 8 4.46 -4.88 -20.99
C ILE A 8 3.58 -5.52 -19.91
N TYR A 9 2.59 -6.32 -20.32
CA TYR A 9 1.63 -6.98 -19.44
C TYR A 9 2.01 -8.45 -19.15
N SER A 10 3.28 -8.80 -19.32
CA SER A 10 3.76 -10.13 -18.97
C SER A 10 3.47 -10.42 -17.49
N PRO A 11 2.95 -11.62 -17.15
CA PRO A 11 2.64 -11.95 -15.77
C PRO A 11 3.84 -11.79 -14.83
N CYS A 12 3.60 -11.20 -13.67
CA CYS A 12 4.49 -11.17 -12.53
C CYS A 12 4.15 -12.34 -11.58
N PRO A 13 5.13 -13.15 -11.16
CA PRO A 13 4.91 -14.15 -10.13
C PRO A 13 4.43 -13.49 -8.84
N ARG A 14 3.36 -14.03 -8.23
CA ARG A 14 2.89 -13.57 -6.93
C ARG A 14 3.79 -14.06 -5.79
N PRO A 15 3.85 -13.33 -4.66
CA PRO A 15 4.56 -13.77 -3.47
C PRO A 15 4.13 -15.18 -3.04
N ASN A 16 5.12 -16.01 -2.71
CA ASN A 16 4.86 -17.29 -2.09
C ASN A 16 5.32 -17.23 -0.62
N PRO A 17 4.39 -17.17 0.34
CA PRO A 17 4.73 -17.10 1.76
C PRO A 17 5.67 -18.21 2.23
N ALA A 18 5.56 -19.42 1.65
CA ALA A 18 6.42 -20.56 1.99
C ALA A 18 7.89 -20.39 1.53
N LYS A 19 8.14 -19.47 0.61
CA LYS A 19 9.49 -19.12 0.11
C LYS A 19 9.98 -17.77 0.64
N SER A 20 9.16 -17.08 1.44
CA SER A 20 9.53 -15.79 2.00
C SER A 20 10.66 -15.93 3.02
N ARG A 21 11.59 -14.96 3.01
CA ARG A 21 12.60 -14.83 4.07
C ARG A 21 12.01 -14.25 5.35
N ILE A 22 10.84 -13.60 5.27
CA ILE A 22 10.10 -13.06 6.40
C ILE A 22 9.21 -14.19 6.92
N ARG A 23 9.51 -14.70 8.12
CA ARG A 23 8.67 -15.72 8.73
C ARG A 23 7.46 -15.07 9.41
N PRO A 24 6.27 -15.70 9.36
CA PRO A 24 5.09 -15.16 10.04
C PRO A 24 5.29 -14.94 11.54
N GLU A 25 6.14 -15.74 12.19
CA GLU A 25 6.43 -15.60 13.62
C GLU A 25 7.27 -14.36 13.96
N ASP A 26 8.02 -13.83 12.98
CA ASP A 26 8.85 -12.64 13.12
C ASP A 26 8.07 -11.34 12.88
N LEU A 27 6.82 -11.44 12.42
CA LEU A 27 5.96 -10.28 12.20
C LEU A 27 5.36 -9.82 13.53
N PRO A 28 5.48 -8.52 13.87
CA PRO A 28 4.74 -7.99 14.99
C PRO A 28 3.26 -8.17 14.72
N LYS A 29 2.50 -8.62 15.73
CA LYS A 29 1.04 -8.81 15.59
C LYS A 29 0.39 -7.44 15.37
N CYS A 30 0.06 -7.12 14.12
CA CYS A 30 -0.83 -6.00 13.82
C CYS A 30 -2.26 -6.40 14.13
N SER A 31 -2.97 -5.54 14.86
CA SER A 31 -4.41 -5.68 15.01
C SER A 31 -5.09 -5.57 13.64
N THR A 32 -6.08 -6.43 13.41
CA THR A 32 -7.01 -6.30 12.27
C THR A 32 -8.06 -5.22 12.52
N GLU A 33 -8.11 -4.64 13.71
CA GLU A 33 -9.00 -3.55 14.06
C GLU A 33 -8.44 -2.21 13.57
N LYS A 34 -9.34 -1.29 13.15
CA LYS A 34 -8.98 0.09 12.76
C LYS A 34 -8.24 0.82 13.89
N MET A 35 -8.61 0.56 15.14
CA MET A 35 -8.04 1.24 16.30
C MET A 35 -6.51 1.06 16.34
N LEU A 36 -5.81 2.17 16.07
CA LEU A 36 -4.36 2.25 16.15
C LEU A 36 -3.92 2.02 17.61
N PRO A 37 -3.03 1.04 17.88
CA PRO A 37 -2.53 0.81 19.22
C PRO A 37 -1.81 2.06 19.76
N GLU A 38 -1.98 2.33 21.05
CA GLU A 38 -1.53 3.58 21.69
C GLU A 38 -0.02 3.80 21.54
N GLU A 39 0.77 2.72 21.55
CA GLU A 39 2.21 2.79 21.38
C GLU A 39 2.66 3.29 19.99
N TYR A 40 1.77 3.27 18.99
CA TYR A 40 2.03 3.77 17.65
C TYR A 40 1.45 5.16 17.38
N ARG A 41 0.75 5.77 18.37
CA ARG A 41 0.21 7.12 18.25
C ARG A 41 1.30 8.16 18.44
N LEU A 42 1.49 9.01 17.43
CA LEU A 42 2.45 10.11 17.50
C LEU A 42 1.94 11.21 18.42
N ASN A 43 2.67 11.49 19.51
CA ASN A 43 2.40 12.66 20.33
C ASN A 43 3.12 13.89 19.76
N VAL A 44 2.42 14.64 18.90
CA VAL A 44 2.96 15.82 18.20
C VAL A 44 3.47 16.87 19.19
N ARG A 45 2.80 17.06 20.33
CA ARG A 45 3.21 18.03 21.35
C ARG A 45 4.56 17.66 21.96
N ARG A 46 4.72 16.40 22.39
CA ARG A 46 5.98 15.90 22.94
C ARG A 46 7.09 15.95 21.90
N TRP A 47 6.81 15.54 20.67
CA TRP A 47 7.78 15.61 19.58
C TRP A 47 8.33 17.02 19.34
N ARG A 48 7.50 18.06 19.47
CA ARG A 48 7.92 19.46 19.29
C ARG A 48 8.65 20.05 20.50
N LEU A 49 8.33 19.60 21.71
CA LEU A 49 8.77 20.26 22.96
C LEU A 49 9.84 19.50 23.74
N GLU A 50 10.02 18.20 23.48
CA GLU A 50 10.95 17.33 24.21
C GLU A 50 12.10 16.89 23.31
N PRO A 51 13.34 17.42 23.48
CA PRO A 51 14.51 17.09 22.65
C PRO A 51 14.99 15.63 22.68
N GLY A 52 14.32 14.74 23.40
CA GLY A 52 14.62 13.31 23.48
C GLY A 52 13.44 12.39 23.13
N TYR A 53 12.34 12.95 22.62
CA TYR A 53 11.17 12.14 22.24
C TYR A 53 11.48 11.30 21.01
N ILE A 54 11.48 9.98 21.19
CA ILE A 54 11.63 9.00 20.11
C ILE A 54 10.26 8.81 19.47
N LYS A 55 10.16 9.07 18.16
CA LYS A 55 8.92 8.83 17.42
C LYS A 55 8.61 7.33 17.40
N PRO A 56 7.33 6.95 17.56
CA PRO A 56 6.94 5.57 17.35
C PRO A 56 7.18 5.15 15.90
N ARG A 57 7.30 3.83 15.68
CA ARG A 57 7.38 3.28 14.32
C ARG A 57 6.13 3.62 13.52
N LYS A 58 6.28 3.83 12.22
CA LYS A 58 5.20 4.23 11.32
C LYS A 58 4.40 2.98 10.89
N LEU A 59 3.08 3.05 11.00
CA LEU A 59 2.15 2.05 10.50
C LEU A 59 1.29 2.64 9.39
N PHE A 60 0.85 1.77 8.49
CA PHE A 60 0.06 2.12 7.31
C PHE A 60 -1.22 1.29 7.29
N TYR A 61 -2.39 1.94 7.27
CA TYR A 61 -3.68 1.27 7.26
C TYR A 61 -4.22 1.19 5.84
N GLY A 62 -4.50 -0.01 5.35
CA GLY A 62 -4.99 -0.17 3.98
C GLY A 62 -5.09 -1.61 3.49
N PHE A 63 -4.92 -1.82 2.19
CA PHE A 63 -5.12 -3.11 1.53
C PHE A 63 -3.80 -3.69 1.01
N GLY A 64 -3.60 -4.99 1.18
CA GLY A 64 -2.46 -5.70 0.61
C GLY A 64 -2.73 -6.11 -0.83
N VAL A 65 -1.75 -5.86 -1.71
CA VAL A 65 -1.84 -6.15 -3.15
C VAL A 65 -0.48 -6.59 -3.71
N ASP A 66 -0.50 -7.32 -4.81
CA ASP A 66 0.69 -7.77 -5.53
C ASP A 66 0.95 -6.91 -6.78
N ILE A 67 2.17 -6.97 -7.30
CA ILE A 67 2.50 -6.28 -8.57
C ILE A 67 1.57 -6.72 -9.71
N GLN A 68 1.19 -8.00 -9.74
CA GLN A 68 0.23 -8.51 -10.73
C GLN A 68 -1.12 -7.80 -10.65
N ASP A 69 -1.60 -7.43 -9.45
CA ASP A 69 -2.90 -6.76 -9.30
C ASP A 69 -2.89 -5.36 -9.93
N PHE A 70 -1.76 -4.65 -9.86
CA PHE A 70 -1.59 -3.37 -10.56
C PHE A 70 -1.56 -3.54 -12.07
N ILE A 71 -0.88 -4.57 -12.57
CA ILE A 71 -0.84 -4.88 -14.01
C ILE A 71 -2.26 -5.19 -14.53
N ASP A 72 -3.01 -6.02 -13.79
CA ASP A 72 -4.39 -6.40 -14.12
C ASP A 72 -5.33 -5.17 -14.07
N TYR A 73 -5.15 -4.30 -13.07
CA TYR A 73 -5.89 -3.04 -12.97
C TYR A 73 -5.63 -2.15 -14.19
N HIS A 74 -4.35 -1.86 -14.47
CA HIS A 74 -3.94 -0.97 -15.54
C HIS A 74 -4.49 -1.42 -16.89
N GLN A 75 -4.43 -2.73 -17.17
CA GLN A 75 -4.97 -3.30 -18.39
C GLN A 75 -6.51 -3.24 -18.45
N ARG A 76 -7.21 -3.60 -17.36
CA ARG A 76 -8.68 -3.63 -17.30
C ARG A 76 -9.30 -2.24 -17.45
N HIS A 77 -8.68 -1.23 -16.84
CA HIS A 77 -9.17 0.15 -16.86
C HIS A 77 -8.61 0.97 -18.03
N GLN A 78 -7.84 0.34 -18.93
CA GLN A 78 -7.30 0.95 -20.15
C GLN A 78 -6.53 2.24 -19.87
N ILE A 79 -5.76 2.25 -18.78
CA ILE A 79 -4.85 3.35 -18.45
C ILE A 79 -3.86 3.53 -19.62
N PRO A 80 -3.50 4.78 -19.98
CA PRO A 80 -2.53 5.05 -21.04
C PRO A 80 -1.28 4.18 -20.89
N ARG A 81 -0.80 3.65 -22.01
CA ARG A 81 0.35 2.75 -21.96
C ARG A 81 1.60 3.48 -21.46
N PRO A 82 2.45 2.79 -20.68
CA PRO A 82 3.73 3.33 -20.27
C PRO A 82 4.59 3.65 -21.51
N PRO A 83 5.46 4.67 -21.43
CA PRO A 83 6.45 4.90 -22.47
C PRO A 83 7.46 3.73 -22.53
N PRO A 84 8.26 3.61 -23.60
CA PRO A 84 9.30 2.59 -23.69
C PRO A 84 10.25 2.67 -22.49
N MET A 85 10.43 1.55 -21.79
CA MET A 85 11.30 1.42 -20.63
C MET A 85 12.41 0.40 -20.90
N ASP A 86 13.58 0.66 -20.33
CA ASP A 86 14.79 -0.17 -20.52
C ASP A 86 14.84 -1.39 -19.59
N ASN A 87 14.02 -1.41 -18.53
CA ASN A 87 14.00 -2.49 -17.56
C ASN A 87 12.63 -2.67 -16.89
N ARG A 88 12.40 -3.89 -16.41
CA ARG A 88 11.07 -4.34 -15.96
C ARG A 88 10.67 -3.74 -14.61
N ALA A 89 11.64 -3.44 -13.75
CA ALA A 89 11.35 -2.81 -12.46
C ALA A 89 10.84 -1.38 -12.67
N SER A 90 11.48 -0.60 -13.55
CA SER A 90 11.02 0.74 -13.92
C SER A 90 9.63 0.71 -14.57
N LEU A 91 9.39 -0.25 -15.46
CA LEU A 91 8.07 -0.45 -16.05
C LEU A 91 6.99 -0.72 -15.00
N TRP A 92 7.25 -1.63 -14.06
CA TRP A 92 6.31 -1.93 -12.98
C TRP A 92 6.07 -0.73 -12.07
N HIS A 93 7.12 0.02 -11.71
CA HIS A 93 6.97 1.24 -10.93
C HIS A 93 6.07 2.26 -11.63
N TYR A 94 6.27 2.46 -12.94
CA TYR A 94 5.45 3.35 -13.73
C TYR A 94 3.98 2.92 -13.76
N ILE A 95 3.70 1.66 -14.08
CA ILE A 95 2.33 1.09 -14.08
C ILE A 95 1.68 1.27 -12.70
N MET A 96 2.41 0.97 -11.63
CA MET A 96 1.89 1.11 -10.28
C MET A 96 1.62 2.59 -9.92
N ASP A 97 2.45 3.53 -10.38
CA ASP A 97 2.25 4.96 -10.14
C ASP A 97 0.99 5.46 -10.87
N ASP A 98 0.81 5.12 -12.16
CA ASP A 98 -0.39 5.48 -12.93
C ASP A 98 -1.68 4.92 -12.32
N VAL A 99 -1.64 3.67 -11.82
CA VAL A 99 -2.78 3.06 -11.13
C VAL A 99 -3.11 3.80 -9.84
N MET A 100 -2.11 4.23 -9.08
CA MET A 100 -2.33 5.00 -7.86
C MET A 100 -2.92 6.38 -8.17
N GLU A 101 -2.44 7.05 -9.22
CA GLU A 101 -3.00 8.33 -9.68
C GLU A 101 -4.47 8.19 -10.10
N ASP A 102 -4.78 7.19 -10.94
CA ASP A 102 -6.15 6.91 -11.36
C ASP A 102 -7.05 6.58 -10.16
N LEU A 103 -6.58 5.72 -9.26
CA LEU A 103 -7.35 5.30 -8.09
C LEU A 103 -7.61 6.49 -7.15
N SER A 104 -6.60 7.30 -6.86
CA SER A 104 -6.75 8.49 -6.02
C SER A 104 -7.71 9.52 -6.63
N ALA A 105 -7.67 9.71 -7.95
CA ALA A 105 -8.62 10.59 -8.63
C ALA A 105 -10.07 10.12 -8.46
N HIS A 106 -10.31 8.81 -8.51
CA HIS A 106 -11.66 8.24 -8.30
C HIS A 106 -12.10 8.29 -6.84
N CYS A 107 -11.17 8.06 -5.90
CA CYS A 107 -11.47 8.17 -4.47
C CYS A 107 -11.63 9.62 -4.00
N ARG A 108 -11.15 10.60 -4.80
CA ARG A 108 -10.97 12.01 -4.38
C ARG A 108 -10.16 12.13 -3.08
N PHE A 109 -9.24 11.20 -2.90
CA PHE A 109 -8.43 11.04 -1.71
C PHE A 109 -7.03 10.60 -2.10
N GLU A 110 -6.01 11.21 -1.49
CA GLU A 110 -4.61 10.89 -1.77
C GLU A 110 -4.24 9.57 -1.09
N LEU A 111 -4.00 8.54 -1.89
CA LEU A 111 -3.63 7.21 -1.45
C LEU A 111 -2.12 7.03 -1.56
N GLU A 112 -1.55 6.27 -0.63
CA GLU A 112 -0.10 6.02 -0.61
C GLU A 112 0.20 4.56 -0.94
N ARG A 113 1.06 4.30 -1.93
CA ARG A 113 1.61 2.97 -2.18
C ARG A 113 2.83 2.74 -1.28
N ILE A 114 2.80 1.68 -0.48
CA ILE A 114 3.92 1.30 0.38
C ILE A 114 4.39 -0.12 0.14
N LEU A 115 5.62 -0.41 0.55
CA LEU A 115 6.21 -1.75 0.56
C LEU A 115 6.02 -2.35 1.95
N PRO A 116 5.01 -3.21 2.15
CA PRO A 116 4.70 -3.73 3.47
C PRO A 116 5.76 -4.75 3.88
N LEU A 117 6.01 -4.86 5.18
CA LEU A 117 6.67 -6.00 5.77
C LEU A 117 5.66 -7.17 5.81
N SER A 118 5.48 -7.84 4.67
CA SER A 118 4.52 -8.93 4.50
C SER A 118 5.11 -10.04 3.62
N PRO A 119 4.95 -11.33 3.97
CA PRO A 119 5.27 -12.45 3.09
C PRO A 119 4.18 -12.72 2.05
N LYS A 120 3.01 -12.07 2.18
CA LYS A 120 1.81 -12.32 1.35
C LYS A 120 1.63 -11.32 0.22
N TYR A 121 2.16 -10.10 0.38
CA TYR A 121 1.89 -8.99 -0.51
C TYR A 121 3.18 -8.28 -0.87
N ASP A 122 3.34 -7.92 -2.14
CA ASP A 122 4.48 -7.10 -2.60
C ASP A 122 4.32 -5.62 -2.19
N CYS A 123 3.07 -5.15 -2.15
CA CYS A 123 2.68 -3.77 -1.95
C CYS A 123 1.46 -3.66 -1.02
N ALA A 124 1.20 -2.44 -0.54
CA ALA A 124 -0.07 -2.09 0.07
C ALA A 124 -0.52 -0.69 -0.38
N ILE A 125 -1.83 -0.54 -0.55
CA ILE A 125 -2.51 0.73 -0.84
C ILE A 125 -3.00 1.26 0.51
N SER A 126 -2.36 2.32 0.99
CA SER A 126 -2.59 2.90 2.30
C SER A 126 -3.53 4.09 2.23
N LEU A 127 -4.55 4.08 3.10
CA LEU A 127 -5.43 5.21 3.36
C LEU A 127 -4.83 6.11 4.43
N TYR A 128 -4.30 5.51 5.50
CA TYR A 128 -3.79 6.26 6.64
C TYR A 128 -2.40 5.90 7.04
N ASN A 129 -1.73 6.91 7.57
CA ASN A 129 -0.45 6.77 8.23
C ASN A 129 -0.59 7.07 9.73
N SER A 130 -0.09 6.19 10.61
CA SER A 130 -0.22 6.36 12.07
C SER A 130 0.32 7.67 12.62
N HIS A 131 1.26 8.32 11.93
CA HIS A 131 1.82 9.61 12.35
C HIS A 131 0.93 10.80 11.99
N HIS A 132 0.01 10.62 11.05
CA HIS A 132 -0.82 11.70 10.51
C HIS A 132 -2.32 11.43 10.61
N ILE A 133 -2.73 10.22 11.02
CA ILE A 133 -4.14 9.83 11.10
C ILE A 133 -4.99 10.84 11.90
N SER A 134 -4.47 11.43 12.97
CA SER A 134 -5.21 12.42 13.76
C SER A 134 -5.58 13.71 13.02
N VAL A 135 -5.04 13.94 11.81
CA VAL A 135 -5.36 15.09 10.95
C VAL A 135 -5.78 14.69 9.54
N THR A 136 -5.67 13.41 9.16
CA THR A 136 -6.03 12.90 7.83
C THR A 136 -7.15 11.86 7.87
N GLU A 137 -7.61 11.46 9.05
CA GLU A 137 -8.74 10.55 9.21
C GLU A 137 -9.99 11.20 8.62
N LEU A 138 -10.63 10.46 7.71
CA LEU A 138 -11.88 10.85 7.09
C LEU A 138 -13.03 10.63 8.07
N GLU A 139 -14.14 11.32 7.84
CA GLU A 139 -15.40 10.97 8.51
C GLU A 139 -15.82 9.54 8.10
N ASP A 140 -16.59 8.85 8.94
CA ASP A 140 -16.87 7.42 8.75
C ASP A 140 -17.56 7.11 7.40
N ASP A 141 -18.41 8.00 6.89
CA ASP A 141 -19.08 7.88 5.59
C ASP A 141 -18.12 8.12 4.41
N GLU A 142 -17.27 9.15 4.51
CA GLU A 142 -16.22 9.42 3.51
C GLU A 142 -15.21 8.27 3.42
N GLU A 143 -14.84 7.67 4.56
CA GLU A 143 -13.97 6.49 4.60
C GLU A 143 -14.62 5.27 3.93
N GLU A 144 -15.90 5.01 4.23
CA GLU A 144 -16.65 3.91 3.62
C GLU A 144 -16.74 4.07 2.10
N ASP A 145 -17.00 5.29 1.61
CA ASP A 145 -16.99 5.61 0.18
C ASP A 145 -15.63 5.34 -0.46
N VAL A 146 -14.53 5.78 0.16
CA VAL A 146 -13.17 5.51 -0.36
C VAL A 146 -12.88 4.02 -0.38
N ILE A 147 -13.18 3.29 0.69
CA ILE A 147 -12.99 1.84 0.76
C ILE A 147 -13.79 1.13 -0.34
N GLN A 148 -15.05 1.53 -0.54
CA GLN A 148 -15.90 0.96 -1.57
C GLN A 148 -15.32 1.19 -2.96
N VAL A 149 -14.88 2.41 -3.28
CA VAL A 149 -14.25 2.73 -4.57
C VAL A 149 -13.00 1.87 -4.79
N ILE A 150 -12.14 1.71 -3.77
CA ILE A 150 -10.95 0.86 -3.87
C ILE A 150 -11.36 -0.59 -4.18
N GLN A 151 -12.31 -1.15 -3.42
CA GLN A 151 -12.77 -2.53 -3.58
C GLN A 151 -13.39 -2.78 -4.96
N GLU A 152 -14.26 -1.88 -5.43
CA GLU A 152 -14.91 -1.99 -6.74
C GLU A 152 -13.89 -1.89 -7.88
N ARG A 153 -12.99 -0.89 -7.79
CA ARG A 153 -12.04 -0.64 -8.86
C ARG A 153 -10.93 -1.67 -8.90
N PHE A 154 -10.39 -2.15 -7.77
CA PHE A 154 -9.40 -3.23 -7.76
C PHE A 154 -10.01 -4.62 -7.98
N GLY A 155 -11.31 -4.80 -7.73
CA GLY A 155 -12.01 -6.05 -7.98
C GLY A 155 -11.79 -7.10 -6.88
N GLU A 156 -11.98 -8.38 -7.21
CA GLU A 156 -12.10 -9.46 -6.22
C GLU A 156 -10.93 -9.56 -5.23
N VAL A 157 -9.72 -9.20 -5.66
CA VAL A 157 -8.51 -9.28 -4.82
C VAL A 157 -8.61 -8.36 -3.61
N VAL A 158 -9.17 -7.17 -3.75
CA VAL A 158 -9.36 -6.22 -2.64
C VAL A 158 -10.76 -6.34 -2.03
N ALA A 159 -11.79 -6.65 -2.83
CA ALA A 159 -13.18 -6.72 -2.36
C ALA A 159 -13.43 -7.72 -1.21
N ARG A 160 -12.59 -8.75 -1.07
CA ARG A 160 -12.67 -9.74 0.02
C ARG A 160 -11.84 -9.36 1.25
N GLN A 161 -11.08 -8.29 1.19
CA GLN A 161 -10.22 -7.82 2.27
C GLN A 161 -10.92 -6.75 3.10
N ARG A 162 -10.60 -6.72 4.39
CA ARG A 162 -10.78 -5.54 5.23
C ARG A 162 -9.45 -4.82 5.36
N PRO A 163 -9.43 -3.48 5.36
CA PRO A 163 -8.19 -2.77 5.53
C PRO A 163 -7.60 -3.07 6.91
N HIS A 164 -6.28 -3.16 6.99
CA HIS A 164 -5.57 -3.46 8.21
C HIS A 164 -4.21 -2.77 8.24
N TRP A 165 -3.56 -2.79 9.42
CA TRP A 165 -2.27 -2.16 9.59
C TRP A 165 -1.12 -2.99 9.00
N PHE A 166 -0.18 -2.29 8.38
CA PHE A 166 1.07 -2.81 7.84
C PHE A 166 2.26 -2.05 8.42
N PHE A 167 3.34 -2.77 8.70
CA PHE A 167 4.65 -2.17 8.91
C PHE A 167 5.31 -1.87 7.57
N PHE A 168 6.12 -0.81 7.50
CA PHE A 168 6.96 -0.57 6.34
C PHE A 168 8.19 -1.48 6.35
N ARG A 169 8.56 -2.02 5.17
CA ARG A 169 9.67 -2.96 5.02
C ARG A 169 11.03 -2.34 5.35
N MET A 170 11.25 -1.06 5.07
CA MET A 170 12.56 -0.43 5.33
C MET A 170 12.84 -0.18 6.82
N ASP A 171 11.81 -0.27 7.67
CA ASP A 171 11.96 -0.11 9.11
C ASP A 171 12.58 -1.36 9.80
N SER A 172 12.90 -2.43 9.08
CA SER A 172 13.54 -3.64 9.68
C SER A 172 15.05 -3.51 9.89
N SER A 173 15.58 -2.28 9.93
CA SER A 173 16.98 -1.98 10.22
C SER A 173 17.17 -1.71 11.72
N HIS A 174 17.15 -2.75 12.54
CA HIS A 174 17.56 -2.68 13.95
C HIS A 174 18.48 -3.84 14.31
#